data_AF-A0A914SIZ4-F1
#
_entry.id   AF-A0A914SIZ4-F1
#
_cell.length_a   1.000
_cell.length_b   1.000
_cell.length_c   1.000
_cell.angle_alpha   90.00
_cell.angle_beta   90.00
_cell.angle_gamma   90.00
#
_symmetry.space_group_name_H-M   'P 1'
#
loop_
_entity.id
_entity.type
_entity.pdbx_description
1 polymer ?
#
loop_
_entity_poly.entity_id
_entity_poly.type
_entity_poly.pdbx_seq_one_letter_code
_entity_poly.pdbx_strand_id
1 'polypeptide(L)'
;MGNQTLVILQICFFLTFVWLLYVTDLSEFRDTTGYILNNSDNLSNYFYQYIIAVQTSHKFFASTKNNVFISLFGTESETLARKLHGCMSTSSFPYKSFEFGICERFLVCTDRPLGDIHFIKLWTDISGDDAIQSWHCEQIQIKDMQTNKDYLFEVKQWFHTPVMTLSFL
;
A
#
# COMPACT_ATOMS: atom_id res chain seq x y z
N MET A 1 42.41 -11.49 -31.05
CA MET A 1 41.50 -10.41 -30.61
C MET A 1 40.13 -10.91 -30.11
N GLY A 2 39.58 -12.04 -30.59
CA GLY A 2 38.23 -12.53 -30.19
C GLY A 2 38.06 -13.02 -28.75
N ASN A 3 39.09 -13.57 -28.10
CA ASN A 3 38.96 -14.02 -26.70
C ASN A 3 38.88 -12.86 -25.71
N GLN A 4 39.58 -11.75 -25.96
CA GLN A 4 39.54 -10.58 -25.09
C GLN A 4 38.18 -9.89 -25.14
N THR A 5 37.56 -9.80 -26.32
CA THR A 5 36.21 -9.25 -26.46
C THR A 5 35.15 -10.10 -25.77
N LEU A 6 35.27 -11.44 -25.81
CA LEU A 6 34.36 -12.35 -25.09
C LEU A 6 34.47 -12.21 -23.57
N VAL A 7 35.69 -12.11 -23.04
CA VAL A 7 35.93 -11.90 -21.60
C VAL A 7 35.35 -10.56 -21.14
N ILE A 8 35.54 -9.49 -21.92
CA ILE A 8 34.97 -8.17 -21.61
C ILE A 8 33.44 -8.21 -21.58
N LEU A 9 32.80 -8.86 -22.56
CA LEU A 9 31.35 -8.98 -22.60
C LEU A 9 30.79 -9.76 -21.41
N GLN A 10 31.47 -10.83 -20.97
CA GLN A 10 31.09 -11.59 -19.78
C GLN A 10 31.17 -10.74 -18.50
N ILE A 11 32.22 -9.94 -18.36
CA ILE A 11 32.38 -9.03 -17.21
C ILE A 11 31.29 -7.96 -17.25
N CYS A 12 31.02 -7.35 -18.41
CA CYS A 12 29.94 -6.37 -18.56
C CYS A 12 28.59 -6.96 -18.21
N PHE A 13 28.27 -8.17 -18.70
CA PHE A 13 27.03 -8.87 -18.37
C PHE A 13 26.91 -9.13 -16.86
N PHE A 14 27.98 -9.60 -16.23
CA PHE A 14 28.01 -9.85 -14.79
C PHE A 14 27.80 -8.55 -14.00
N LEU A 15 28.47 -7.46 -14.39
CA LEU A 15 28.29 -6.16 -13.75
C LEU A 15 26.87 -5.60 -13.94
N THR A 16 26.27 -5.74 -15.12
CA THR A 16 24.88 -5.33 -15.35
C THR A 16 23.89 -6.18 -14.58
N PHE A 17 24.17 -7.47 -14.42
CA PHE A 17 23.33 -8.39 -13.65
C PHE A 17 23.41 -8.07 -12.15
N VAL A 18 24.61 -7.88 -11.61
CA VAL A 18 24.81 -7.44 -10.22
C VAL A 18 24.15 -6.09 -9.97
N TRP A 19 24.29 -5.14 -10.90
CA TRP A 19 23.62 -3.84 -10.80
C TRP A 19 22.09 -3.97 -10.84
N LEU A 20 21.53 -4.83 -11.69
CA LEU A 20 20.09 -5.11 -11.72
C LEU A 20 19.60 -5.73 -10.41
N LEU A 21 20.31 -6.72 -9.87
CA LEU A 21 19.98 -7.30 -8.56
C LEU A 21 20.03 -6.26 -7.44
N TYR A 22 21.04 -5.38 -7.47
CA TYR A 22 21.17 -4.29 -6.52
C TYR A 22 20.04 -3.25 -6.66
N VAL A 23 19.65 -2.90 -7.88
CA VAL A 23 18.54 -1.96 -8.15
C VAL A 23 17.20 -2.55 -7.71
N THR A 24 16.98 -3.85 -7.89
CA THR A 24 15.74 -4.50 -7.41
C THR A 24 15.67 -4.51 -5.89
N ASP A 25 16.77 -4.78 -5.19
CA ASP A 25 16.84 -4.75 -3.72
C ASP A 25 16.66 -3.32 -3.17
N LEU A 26 17.23 -2.32 -3.86
CA LEU A 26 16.99 -0.90 -3.56
C LEU A 26 15.55 -0.46 -3.82
N SER A 27 14.83 -1.09 -4.75
CA SER A 27 13.42 -0.74 -5.03
C SER A 27 12.52 -1.08 -3.85
N GLU A 28 12.78 -2.21 -3.17
CA GLU A 28 12.14 -2.62 -1.93
C GLU A 28 12.49 -1.67 -0.77
N PHE A 29 13.77 -1.24 -0.69
CA PHE A 29 14.20 -0.26 0.31
C PHE A 29 13.54 1.13 0.11
N ARG A 30 13.33 1.56 -1.14
CA ARG A 30 12.71 2.85 -1.45
C ARG A 30 11.27 2.91 -0.94
N ASP A 31 10.57 1.78 -0.99
CA ASP A 31 9.26 1.65 -0.38
C ASP A 31 9.36 1.79 1.15
N THR A 32 10.30 1.14 1.85
CA THR A 32 10.39 1.16 3.33
C THR A 32 10.70 2.50 4.03
N THR A 33 10.98 3.59 3.31
CA THR A 33 11.38 4.88 3.92
C THR A 33 10.23 5.67 4.60
N GLY A 34 9.00 5.15 4.56
CA GLY A 34 7.83 5.79 5.20
C GLY A 34 7.54 5.24 6.60
N TYR A 35 7.10 6.12 7.51
CA TYR A 35 6.59 5.72 8.82
C TYR A 35 5.36 4.80 8.69
N ILE A 36 5.27 3.78 9.54
CA ILE A 36 4.06 2.96 9.67
C ILE A 36 3.10 3.69 10.61
N LEU A 37 1.93 4.03 10.10
CA LEU A 37 0.87 4.71 10.83
C LEU A 37 0.05 3.67 11.58
N ASN A 38 0.01 3.74 12.90
CA ASN A 38 -0.88 2.90 13.68
C ASN A 38 -2.33 3.34 13.46
N ASN A 39 -3.19 2.43 12.97
CA ASN A 39 -4.57 2.79 12.72
C ASN A 39 -5.33 3.01 14.05
N SER A 40 -6.15 4.07 14.11
CA SER A 40 -6.92 4.41 15.31
C SER A 40 -7.88 3.32 15.76
N ASP A 41 -8.36 2.51 14.81
CA ASP A 41 -9.34 1.47 15.06
C ASP A 41 -8.73 0.17 15.63
N ASN A 42 -7.41 0.13 15.86
CA ASN A 42 -6.73 -1.05 16.39
C ASN A 42 -7.02 -1.22 17.88
N LEU A 43 -7.51 -2.41 18.26
CA LEU A 43 -7.74 -2.79 19.66
C LEU A 43 -6.54 -3.59 20.20
N SER A 44 -6.29 -3.46 21.50
CA SER A 44 -5.14 -4.11 22.16
C SER A 44 -5.24 -5.64 22.23
N ASN A 45 -6.44 -6.21 22.05
CA ASN A 45 -6.69 -7.64 22.02
C ASN A 45 -6.59 -8.26 20.62
N TYR A 46 -6.23 -7.47 19.60
CA TYR A 46 -6.01 -7.94 18.23
C TYR A 46 -4.53 -8.23 18.01
N PHE A 47 -4.21 -9.51 17.76
CA PHE A 47 -2.83 -9.99 17.69
C PHE A 47 -2.30 -10.19 16.26
N TYR A 48 -3.20 -10.33 15.28
CA TYR A 48 -2.83 -10.51 13.88
C TYR A 48 -2.67 -9.14 13.24
N GLN A 49 -1.54 -8.92 12.56
CA GLN A 49 -1.08 -7.62 12.08
C GLN A 49 -0.86 -7.66 10.57
N TYR A 50 -1.45 -6.68 9.89
CA TYR A 50 -1.34 -6.47 8.46
C TYR A 50 -0.86 -5.05 8.20
N ILE A 51 0.19 -4.90 7.38
CA ILE A 51 0.60 -3.58 6.90
C ILE A 51 -0.04 -3.35 5.54
N ILE A 52 -0.83 -2.29 5.43
CA ILE A 52 -1.49 -1.88 4.20
C ILE A 52 -0.76 -0.64 3.68
N ALA A 53 -0.02 -0.78 2.58
CA ALA A 53 0.61 0.32 1.88
C ALA A 53 -0.30 0.77 0.72
N VAL A 54 -0.74 2.03 0.76
CA VAL A 54 -1.61 2.63 -0.24
C VAL A 54 -0.80 3.65 -1.04
N GLN A 55 -0.68 3.42 -2.34
CA GLN A 55 -0.01 4.33 -3.25
C GLN A 55 -1.04 5.27 -3.89
N THR A 56 -0.97 6.56 -3.55
CA THR A 56 -1.68 7.58 -4.32
C THR A 56 -0.91 7.89 -5.59
N SER A 57 -1.60 7.97 -6.73
CA SER A 57 -0.93 8.15 -8.02
C SER A 57 -0.27 9.53 -8.15
N HIS A 58 0.67 9.63 -9.08
CA HIS A 58 1.27 10.89 -9.53
C HIS A 58 0.41 11.63 -10.58
N LYS A 59 -0.90 11.37 -10.65
CA LYS A 59 -1.82 12.12 -11.54
C LYS A 59 -2.26 13.41 -10.88
N PHE A 60 -2.37 14.50 -11.65
CA PHE A 60 -2.84 15.78 -11.12
C PHE A 60 -4.18 15.62 -10.41
N PHE A 61 -4.33 16.22 -9.23
CA PHE A 61 -5.53 16.14 -8.39
C PHE A 61 -5.88 14.73 -7.88
N ALA A 62 -4.90 13.83 -7.80
CA ALA A 62 -5.08 12.50 -7.25
C ALA A 62 -5.23 12.44 -5.72
N SER A 63 -4.99 13.54 -5.00
CA SER A 63 -5.08 13.58 -3.53
C SER A 63 -6.51 13.73 -3.02
N THR A 64 -6.77 13.27 -1.80
CA THR A 64 -8.10 13.42 -1.18
C THR A 64 -8.02 13.85 0.27
N LYS A 65 -9.09 14.50 0.73
CA LYS A 65 -9.33 14.81 2.14
C LYS A 65 -10.44 13.94 2.74
N ASN A 66 -11.08 13.10 1.93
CA ASN A 66 -12.18 12.25 2.37
C ASN A 66 -11.63 11.06 3.17
N ASN A 67 -12.47 10.45 4.00
CA ASN A 67 -12.06 9.26 4.71
C ASN A 67 -12.06 8.08 3.74
N VAL A 68 -10.93 7.39 3.66
CA VAL A 68 -10.79 6.15 2.90
C VAL A 68 -11.03 4.98 3.85
N PHE A 69 -11.78 3.99 3.39
CA PHE A 69 -12.09 2.77 4.12
C PHE A 69 -11.65 1.56 3.33
N ILE A 70 -11.18 0.55 4.04
CA ILE A 70 -10.80 -0.74 3.46
C ILE A 70 -11.38 -1.91 4.26
N SER A 71 -11.75 -2.97 3.55
CA SER A 71 -12.01 -4.30 4.10
C SER A 71 -11.20 -5.33 3.34
N LEU A 72 -10.58 -6.25 4.08
CA LEU A 72 -9.78 -7.35 3.57
C LEU A 72 -10.57 -8.65 3.67
N PHE A 73 -10.48 -9.47 2.63
CA PHE A 73 -11.15 -10.76 2.57
C PHE A 73 -10.10 -11.83 2.25
N GLY A 74 -9.92 -12.74 3.20
CA GLY A 74 -9.03 -13.88 3.05
C GLY A 74 -9.80 -15.19 3.14
N THR A 75 -9.10 -16.31 2.93
CA THR A 75 -9.70 -17.65 2.89
C THR A 75 -10.32 -18.08 4.22
N GLU A 76 -9.81 -17.56 5.35
CA GLU A 76 -10.24 -17.97 6.69
C GLU A 76 -11.20 -16.97 7.34
N SER A 77 -11.00 -15.68 7.09
CA SER A 77 -11.85 -14.63 7.65
C SER A 77 -11.79 -13.32 6.85
N GLU A 78 -12.68 -12.41 7.20
CA GLU A 78 -12.79 -11.07 6.63
C GLU A 78 -12.68 -10.00 7.72
N THR A 79 -12.20 -8.81 7.36
CA THR A 79 -12.19 -7.66 8.26
C THR A 79 -13.42 -6.79 8.06
N LEU A 80 -13.95 -6.26 9.17
CA LEU A 80 -14.86 -5.13 9.13
C LEU A 80 -14.23 -3.92 8.42
N ALA A 81 -15.07 -2.97 8.02
CA ALA A 81 -14.63 -1.71 7.46
C ALA A 81 -13.66 -0.98 8.39
N ARG A 82 -12.42 -0.76 7.94
CA ARG A 82 -11.40 -0.03 8.67
C ARG A 82 -11.21 1.32 8.02
N LYS A 83 -11.35 2.39 8.80
CA LYS A 83 -10.97 3.72 8.32
C LYS A 83 -9.44 3.75 8.25
N LEU A 84 -8.90 4.18 7.12
CA LEU A 84 -7.47 4.39 6.96
C LEU A 84 -7.15 5.81 7.37
N HIS A 85 -6.81 5.99 8.64
CA HIS A 85 -6.43 7.28 9.18
C HIS A 85 -5.23 7.10 10.11
N GLY A 86 -4.11 7.67 9.71
CA GLY A 86 -2.90 7.62 10.51
C GLY A 86 -2.95 8.62 11.65
N CYS A 87 -2.63 8.17 12.86
CA CYS A 87 -2.27 9.08 13.94
C CYS A 87 -0.74 9.11 14.05
N MET A 88 -0.12 10.24 13.70
CA MET A 88 1.24 10.52 14.18
C MET A 88 1.10 11.01 15.62
N SER A 89 1.43 10.14 16.60
CA SER A 89 1.33 10.43 18.04
C SER A 89 2.17 11.62 18.51
N THR A 90 2.98 12.22 17.64
CA THR A 90 4.03 13.20 17.96
C THR A 90 3.71 14.62 17.50
N SER A 91 2.64 14.86 16.73
CA SER A 91 2.35 16.19 16.19
C SER A 91 1.01 16.74 16.65
N SER A 92 1.00 17.99 17.13
CA SER A 92 -0.20 18.78 17.46
C SER A 92 -1.07 19.12 16.24
N PHE A 93 -0.70 18.66 15.04
CA PHE A 93 -1.42 18.90 13.79
C PHE A 93 -2.01 17.59 13.26
N PRO A 94 -3.22 17.64 12.67
CA PRO A 94 -3.81 16.48 12.02
C PRO A 94 -2.93 16.02 10.86
N TYR A 95 -2.58 14.74 10.85
CA TYR A 95 -1.84 14.12 9.75
C TYR A 95 -2.73 14.15 8.49
N LYS A 96 -2.18 14.65 7.38
CA LYS A 96 -2.88 14.67 6.10
C LYS A 96 -2.57 13.39 5.35
N SER A 97 -3.57 12.52 5.24
CA SER A 97 -3.45 11.30 4.46
C SER A 97 -3.80 11.50 2.99
N PHE A 98 -3.31 10.58 2.15
CA PHE A 98 -3.58 10.42 0.72
C PHE A 98 -3.15 11.61 -0.14
N GLU A 99 -1.94 12.11 0.10
CA GLU A 99 -1.34 13.17 -0.72
C GLU A 99 -0.78 12.64 -2.05
N PHE A 100 -0.65 13.55 -3.03
CA PHE A 100 -0.22 13.25 -4.40
C PHE A 100 1.13 12.51 -4.44
N GLY A 101 1.16 11.35 -5.12
CA GLY A 101 2.38 10.57 -5.30
C GLY A 101 2.97 9.95 -4.03
N ILE A 102 2.26 10.04 -2.89
CA ILE A 102 2.73 9.51 -1.61
C ILE A 102 2.26 8.07 -1.43
N CYS A 103 3.18 7.24 -0.91
CA CYS A 103 2.89 5.91 -0.38
C CYS A 103 2.70 6.01 1.13
N GLU A 104 1.55 5.62 1.63
CA GLU A 104 1.26 5.62 3.07
C GLU A 104 1.04 4.21 3.58
N ARG A 105 1.57 3.92 4.77
CA ARG A 105 1.47 2.59 5.39
C ARG A 105 0.63 2.64 6.64
N PHE A 106 -0.38 1.79 6.70
CA PHE A 106 -1.28 1.67 7.83
C PHE A 106 -1.13 0.28 8.46
N LEU A 107 -0.88 0.24 9.76
CA LEU A 107 -0.94 -1.00 10.53
C LEU A 107 -2.41 -1.29 10.87
N VAL A 108 -2.90 -2.44 10.45
CA VAL A 108 -4.26 -2.92 10.74
C VAL A 108 -4.15 -4.22 11.52
N CYS A 109 -4.71 -4.23 12.72
CA CYS A 109 -4.78 -5.42 13.57
C CYS A 109 -6.15 -6.09 13.46
N THR A 110 -6.18 -7.43 13.51
CA THR A 110 -7.39 -8.26 13.50
C THR A 110 -7.39 -9.27 14.66
N ASP A 111 -8.56 -9.77 15.01
CA ASP A 111 -8.78 -10.77 16.05
C ASP A 111 -8.39 -12.19 15.61
N ARG A 112 -8.49 -12.46 14.31
CA ARG A 112 -8.22 -13.75 13.66
C ARG A 112 -7.34 -13.60 12.42
N PRO A 113 -6.62 -14.64 12.01
CA PRO A 113 -5.88 -14.63 10.75
C PRO A 113 -6.87 -14.59 9.58
N LEU A 114 -6.52 -13.83 8.53
CA LEU A 114 -7.31 -13.77 7.31
C LEU A 114 -7.06 -14.97 6.39
N GLY A 115 -5.91 -15.64 6.54
CA GLY A 115 -5.45 -16.65 5.59
C GLY A 115 -4.94 -16.01 4.30
N ASP A 116 -5.16 -16.66 3.16
CA ASP A 116 -4.74 -16.12 1.86
C ASP A 116 -5.70 -15.01 1.41
N ILE A 117 -5.19 -13.77 1.38
CA ILE A 117 -5.96 -12.58 0.99
C ILE A 117 -6.14 -12.61 -0.53
N HIS A 118 -7.39 -12.61 -0.97
CA HIS A 118 -7.75 -12.72 -2.39
C HIS A 118 -8.61 -11.56 -2.87
N PHE A 119 -9.21 -10.80 -1.95
CA PHE A 119 -10.12 -9.73 -2.31
C PHE A 119 -10.04 -8.57 -1.32
N ILE A 120 -10.14 -7.35 -1.85
CA ILE A 120 -10.20 -6.12 -1.06
C ILE A 120 -11.38 -5.27 -1.50
N LYS A 121 -12.01 -4.61 -0.53
CA LYS A 121 -13.02 -3.59 -0.79
C LYS A 121 -12.47 -2.25 -0.34
N LEU A 122 -12.43 -1.28 -1.24
CA LEU A 122 -11.89 0.05 -1.00
C LEU A 122 -12.94 1.10 -1.38
N TRP A 123 -13.22 2.05 -0.50
CA TRP A 123 -14.19 3.10 -0.79
C TRP A 123 -13.91 4.37 0.01
N THR A 124 -14.49 5.49 -0.42
CA THR A 124 -14.42 6.78 0.26
C THR A 124 -15.78 7.16 0.83
N ASP A 125 -15.80 7.91 1.94
CA ASP A 125 -17.01 8.62 2.35
C ASP A 125 -17.09 10.02 1.73
N ILE A 126 -18.25 10.65 1.86
CA ILE A 126 -18.50 12.04 1.44
C ILE A 126 -18.82 12.87 2.68
N SER A 127 -17.94 12.86 3.68
CA SER A 127 -18.18 13.57 4.94
C SER A 127 -17.60 14.99 4.98
N GLY A 128 -17.49 15.69 3.84
CA GLY A 128 -16.88 17.03 3.78
C GLY A 128 -17.54 17.99 2.78
N ASP A 129 -17.63 19.27 3.17
CA ASP A 129 -18.11 20.40 2.35
C ASP A 129 -17.10 20.84 1.27
N ASP A 130 -15.83 20.44 1.39
CA ASP A 130 -14.75 20.82 0.48
C ASP A 130 -14.61 19.83 -0.68
N ALA A 131 -14.95 20.29 -1.88
CA ALA A 131 -14.98 19.51 -3.12
C ALA A 131 -13.59 19.13 -3.68
N ILE A 132 -12.85 18.23 -3.01
CA ILE A 132 -11.85 17.38 -3.68
C ILE A 132 -12.30 15.93 -3.55
N GLN A 133 -13.29 15.59 -4.38
CA GLN A 133 -13.93 14.27 -4.42
C GLN A 133 -13.16 13.26 -5.27
N SER A 134 -12.05 13.66 -5.91
CA SER A 134 -11.28 12.80 -6.80
C SER A 134 -10.04 12.27 -6.09
N TRP A 135 -10.04 11.00 -5.73
CA TRP A 135 -8.84 10.29 -5.32
C TRP A 135 -8.43 9.32 -6.42
N HIS A 136 -7.14 9.21 -6.75
CA HIS A 136 -6.68 8.14 -7.63
C HIS A 136 -5.68 7.25 -6.93
N CYS A 137 -6.11 6.03 -6.64
CA CYS A 137 -5.27 4.98 -6.09
C CYS A 137 -4.55 4.26 -7.23
N GLU A 138 -3.22 4.20 -7.17
CA GLU A 138 -2.40 3.47 -8.14
C GLU A 138 -2.39 1.98 -7.81
N GLN A 139 -2.05 1.64 -6.57
CA GLN A 139 -1.93 0.27 -6.10
C GLN A 139 -2.07 0.19 -4.58
N ILE A 140 -2.38 -1.00 -4.09
CA ILE A 140 -2.38 -1.35 -2.67
C ILE A 140 -1.51 -2.59 -2.49
N GLN A 141 -0.56 -2.51 -1.56
CA GLN A 141 0.22 -3.66 -1.11
C GLN A 141 -0.19 -4.01 0.30
N ILE A 142 -0.34 -5.30 0.58
CA ILE A 142 -0.68 -5.80 1.91
C ILE A 142 0.38 -6.82 2.31
N LYS A 143 0.98 -6.62 3.49
CA LYS A 143 1.94 -7.53 4.09
C LYS A 143 1.33 -8.18 5.32
N ASP A 144 1.20 -9.51 5.28
CA ASP A 144 0.87 -10.32 6.45
C ASP A 144 2.13 -10.47 7.32
N MET A 145 2.12 -9.91 8.53
CA MET A 145 3.29 -9.92 9.42
C MET A 145 3.51 -11.27 10.12
N GLN A 146 2.54 -12.20 10.05
CA GLN A 146 2.63 -13.52 10.67
C GLN A 146 3.28 -14.50 9.69
N THR A 147 2.87 -14.46 8.42
CA THR A 147 3.39 -15.36 7.39
C THR A 147 4.47 -14.73 6.52
N ASN A 148 4.71 -13.42 6.66
CA ASN A 148 5.59 -12.63 5.80
C ASN A 148 5.22 -12.76 4.31
N LYS A 149 3.93 -12.88 4.01
CA LYS A 149 3.39 -12.94 2.65
C LYS A 149 2.99 -11.53 2.21
N ASP A 150 3.33 -11.19 0.97
CA ASP A 150 2.99 -9.92 0.35
C ASP A 150 1.93 -10.14 -0.74
N TYR A 151 0.91 -9.28 -0.74
CA TYR A 151 -0.19 -9.27 -1.70
C TYR A 151 -0.20 -7.91 -2.41
N LEU A 152 -0.32 -7.92 -3.74
CA LEU A 152 -0.35 -6.71 -4.55
C LEU A 152 -1.67 -6.61 -5.32
N PHE A 153 -2.36 -5.49 -5.13
CA PHE A 153 -3.59 -5.14 -5.84
C PHE A 153 -3.34 -3.90 -6.69
N GLU A 154 -3.30 -4.08 -8.02
CA GLU A 154 -3.23 -2.95 -8.96
C GLU A 154 -4.61 -2.31 -9.10
N VAL A 155 -4.80 -1.12 -8.54
CA VAL A 155 -6.10 -0.44 -8.53
C VAL A 155 -6.26 0.45 -9.76
N LYS A 156 -5.29 1.34 -10.02
CA LYS A 156 -5.21 2.25 -11.18
C LYS A 156 -6.52 2.98 -11.51
N GLN A 157 -7.27 3.40 -10.49
CA GLN A 157 -8.64 3.90 -10.63
C GLN A 157 -8.91 5.18 -9.84
N TRP A 158 -9.77 6.03 -10.43
CA TRP A 158 -10.35 7.19 -9.77
C TRP A 158 -11.57 6.82 -8.92
N PHE A 159 -11.58 7.30 -7.68
CA PHE A 159 -12.70 7.26 -6.76
C PHE A 159 -13.30 8.66 -6.75
N HIS A 160 -14.45 8.81 -7.42
CA HIS A 160 -15.17 10.08 -7.56
C HIS A 160 -16.45 10.16 -6.69
N THR A 161 -16.99 9.01 -6.23
CA THR A 161 -18.29 8.85 -5.51
C THR A 161 -18.34 7.49 -4.77
N PRO A 162 -19.27 7.23 -3.82
CA PRO A 162 -19.15 6.12 -2.89
C PRO A 162 -19.58 4.81 -3.55
N VAL A 163 -18.90 3.73 -3.16
CA VAL A 163 -19.07 2.36 -3.62
C VAL A 163 -18.36 2.06 -4.93
N MET A 164 -17.15 1.54 -4.78
CA MET A 164 -16.53 0.70 -5.80
C MET A 164 -16.08 -0.60 -5.14
N THR A 165 -16.74 -1.68 -5.50
CA THR A 165 -16.33 -3.03 -5.09
C THR A 165 -15.34 -3.49 -6.15
N LEU A 166 -14.06 -3.57 -5.81
CA LEU A 166 -13.01 -4.01 -6.74
C LEU A 166 -12.80 -5.51 -6.60
N SER A 167 -13.48 -6.30 -7.43
CA SER A 167 -13.18 -7.72 -7.59
C SER A 167 -12.11 -7.88 -8.66
N PHE A 168 -10.93 -8.39 -8.27
CA PHE A 168 -9.94 -8.89 -9.22
C PHE A 168 -9.94 -10.42 -9.14
N LEU A 169 -10.07 -11.06 -10.31
CA LEU A 169 -9.92 -12.50 -10.55
C LEU A 169 -8.45 -12.83 -10.80
#